data_AF-W1WXN0-F1
#
_entry.id   AF-W1WXN0-F1
#
_cell.length_a   1.000
_cell.length_b   1.000
_cell.length_c   1.000
_cell.angle_alpha   90.00
_cell.angle_beta   90.00
_cell.angle_gamma   90.00
#
_symmetry.space_group_name_H-M   'P 1'
#
loop_
_entity.id
_entity.type
_entity.pdbx_description
1 polymer ?
#
loop_
_entity_poly.entity_id
_entity_poly.type
_entity_poly.pdbx_seq_one_letter_code
_entity_poly.pdbx_strand_id
1 'polypeptide(L)' 'DHDYFIKANIYQRFGVLEYNIVEQSGMVTQYVLKDGAYRTPKVLESTDEYISFVFHCHF' A
#
# COMPACT_ATOMS: atom_id res chain seq x y z
N ASP A 1 -14.12 -6.23 6.64
CA ASP A 1 -14.24 -4.83 6.18
C ASP A 1 -13.80 -3.79 7.21
N HIS A 2 -14.22 -3.87 8.48
CA HIS A 2 -13.86 -2.85 9.48
C HIS A 2 -12.35 -2.78 9.81
N ASP A 3 -11.66 -3.92 9.82
CA ASP A 3 -10.22 -4.03 10.11
C ASP A 3 -9.33 -3.28 9.13
N TYR A 4 -9.69 -3.26 7.85
CA TYR A 4 -8.87 -2.65 6.80
C TYR A 4 -8.79 -1.13 6.96
N PHE A 5 -9.92 -0.49 7.29
CA PHE A 5 -9.96 0.95 7.53
C PHE A 5 -9.26 1.35 8.83
N ILE A 6 -9.42 0.55 9.90
CA ILE A 6 -8.77 0.82 11.18
C ILE A 6 -7.25 0.71 11.04
N LYS A 7 -6.75 -0.36 10.41
CA LYS A 7 -5.31 -0.57 10.21
C LYS A 7 -4.71 0.49 9.29
N ALA A 8 -5.38 0.85 8.19
CA ALA A 8 -4.93 1.92 7.32
C ALA A 8 -4.76 3.25 8.08
N ASN A 9 -5.73 3.62 8.92
CA ASN A 9 -5.64 4.85 9.72
C ASN A 9 -4.49 4.79 10.74
N ILE A 10 -4.31 3.64 11.42
CA ILE A 10 -3.19 3.44 12.36
C ILE A 10 -1.85 3.58 11.64
N TYR A 11 -1.67 2.88 10.52
CA TYR A 11 -0.40 2.91 9.78
C TYR A 11 -0.10 4.29 9.20
N GLN A 12 -1.12 5.01 8.71
CA GLN A 12 -0.98 6.39 8.29
C GLN A 12 -0.52 7.28 9.45
N ARG A 13 -1.17 7.16 10.61
CA ARG A 13 -0.85 7.94 11.81
C ARG A 13 0.59 7.72 12.28
N PHE A 14 1.12 6.51 12.14
CA PHE A 14 2.49 6.17 12.52
C PHE A 14 3.51 6.34 11.39
N GLY A 15 3.11 6.90 10.24
CA GLY A 15 4.05 7.27 9.18
C GLY A 15 4.60 6.10 8.37
N VAL A 16 3.86 5.00 8.28
CA VAL A 16 4.24 3.86 7.42
C VAL A 16 4.23 4.32 5.96
N LEU A 17 5.38 4.28 5.30
CA LEU A 17 5.56 4.87 3.97
C LEU A 17 4.86 4.09 2.85
N GLU A 18 4.74 2.78 3.02
CA GLU A 18 4.08 1.86 2.08
C GLU A 18 3.31 0.79 2.85
N TYR A 19 2.05 0.57 2.47
CA TYR A 19 1.18 -0.45 3.05
C TYR A 19 0.51 -1.27 1.94
N ASN A 20 0.76 -2.58 1.95
CA ASN A 20 0.20 -3.51 0.97
C ASN A 20 -0.85 -4.41 1.61
N ILE A 21 -2.02 -4.48 0.98
CA ILE A 21 -3.02 -5.50 1.27
C ILE A 21 -2.92 -6.55 0.18
N VAL A 22 -2.61 -7.79 0.57
CA VAL A 22 -2.49 -8.93 -0.34
C VAL A 22 -3.69 -9.83 -0.14
N GLU A 23 -4.49 -10.02 -1.18
CA GLU A 23 -5.64 -10.90 -1.18
C GLU A 23 -5.25 -12.32 -1.60
N GLN A 24 -6.05 -13.32 -1.21
CA GLN A 24 -5.79 -14.73 -1.55
C GLN A 24 -5.81 -15.00 -3.06
N SER A 25 -6.47 -14.13 -3.84
CA SER A 25 -6.47 -14.15 -5.31
C SER A 25 -5.12 -13.80 -5.92
N GLY A 26 -4.18 -13.27 -5.13
CA GLY A 26 -2.91 -12.71 -5.60
C GLY A 26 -3.00 -11.24 -5.98
N MET A 27 -4.17 -10.60 -5.84
CA MET A 27 -4.33 -9.17 -6.04
C MET A 27 -3.67 -8.38 -4.89
N VAL A 28 -2.95 -7.32 -5.23
CA VAL A 28 -2.28 -6.45 -4.25
C VAL A 28 -2.82 -5.03 -4.36
N THR A 29 -3.30 -4.49 -3.25
CA THR A 29 -3.63 -3.06 -3.12
C THR A 29 -2.50 -2.35 -2.38
N GLN A 30 -1.73 -1.54 -3.11
CA GLN A 30 -0.56 -0.80 -2.61
C GLN A 30 -0.95 0.65 -2.27
N TYR A 31 -0.80 1.02 -1.01
CA TYR A 31 -0.95 2.39 -0.51
C TYR A 31 0.42 3.03 -0.29
N VAL A 32 0.58 4.28 -0.72
CA VAL A 32 1.80 5.07 -0.53
C VAL A 32 1.47 6.32 0.27
N LEU A 33 2.21 6.55 1.35
CA LEU A 33 2.06 7.73 2.18
C LEU A 33 2.79 8.91 1.52
N LYS A 34 2.05 9.96 1.17
CA LYS A 34 2.62 11.23 0.69
C LYS A 34 1.89 12.38 1.35
N ASP A 35 2.65 13.35 1.86
CA ASP A 35 2.13 14.55 2.49
C ASP A 35 1.20 14.24 3.69
N GLY A 36 1.55 13.21 4.47
CA GLY A 36 0.83 12.82 5.68
C GLY A 36 -0.45 12.01 5.45
N ALA A 37 -0.79 11.65 4.21
CA ALA A 37 -1.95 10.82 3.90
C ALA A 37 -1.63 9.73 2.86
N TYR A 38 -2.30 8.58 2.97
CA TYR A 38 -2.23 7.57 1.92
C TYR A 38 -2.93 8.09 0.66
N ARG A 39 -2.24 7.99 -0.47
CA ARG A 39 -2.79 8.34 -1.78
C ARG A 39 -3.75 7.25 -2.27
N THR A 40 -4.45 7.54 -3.36
CA THR A 40 -5.26 6.54 -4.07
C THR A 40 -4.41 5.30 -4.33
N PRO A 41 -4.84 4.13 -3.85
CA PRO A 41 -4.02 2.93 -3.93
C PRO A 41 -3.87 2.46 -5.38
N LYS A 42 -2.72 1.85 -5.68
CA LYS A 42 -2.52 1.10 -6.91
C LYS A 42 -3.00 -0.33 -6.68
N VAL A 43 -3.84 -0.84 -7.57
CA VAL A 43 -4.23 -2.25 -7.59
C VAL A 43 -3.36 -2.96 -8.61
N LEU A 44 -2.76 -4.07 -8.21
CA LEU A 44 -1.89 -4.91 -9.02
C LEU A 44 -2.51 -6.30 -9.11
N GLU A 45 -2.62 -6.80 -10.32
CA GLU A 45 -3.03 -8.17 -10.60
C GLU A 45 -1.82 -9.12 -10.59
N SER A 46 -2.08 -10.43 -10.54
CA SER A 46 -1.03 -11.46 -10.51
C SER A 46 0.00 -11.40 -11.63
N THR A 47 -0.33 -10.77 -12.76
CA THR A 47 0.55 -10.60 -13.92
C THR A 47 1.37 -9.32 -13.87
N ASP A 48 1.06 -8.41 -12.94
CA ASP A 48 1.75 -7.13 -12.83
C ASP A 48 3.06 -7.26 -12.05
N GLU A 49 4.05 -6.47 -12.45
CA GLU A 49 5.27 -6.33 -11.68
C GLU A 49 5.01 -5.44 -10.45
N TYR A 50 5.27 -5.98 -9.27
CA TYR A 50 5.27 -5.22 -8.03
C TYR A 50 6.56 -4.40 -7.90
N ILE A 51 6.43 -3.08 -7.82
CA ILE A 51 7.53 -2.16 -7.55
C ILE A 51 7.24 -1.45 -6.22
N SER A 52 8.09 -1.68 -5.22
CA SER A 52 7.99 -0.97 -3.93
C SER A 52 8.36 0.49 -4.10
N PHE A 53 7.52 1.40 -3.58
CA PHE A 53 7.85 2.81 -3.52
C PHE A 53 9.03 3.12 -2.58
N VAL A 54 9.18 2.33 -1.50
CA VAL A 54 10.20 2.57 -0.47
C VAL A 54 11.53 1.92 -0.82
N PHE A 55 11.49 0.72 -1.42
CA PHE A 55 12.68 -0.11 -1.62
C PHE A 55 13.17 -0.13 -3.07
N HIS A 56 12.45 0.46 -4.02
CA HIS A 56 12.96 0.64 -5.37
C HIS A 56 13.97 1.80 -5.40
N CYS A 57 15.22 1.50 -5.79
CA CYS A 57 16.24 2.53 -5.98
C CYS A 57 15.88 3.41 -7.18
N HIS A 58 15.63 4.70 -6.93
CA HIS A 58 15.70 5.74 -7.95
C HIS A 58 17.18 6.06 -8.21
N PHE A 59 17.76 5.48 -9.26
CA PHE A 59 19.04 5.95 -9.81
C PHE A 59 18.83 7.19 -10.68
#